data_AF-A0A914Q2W0-F1
#
_entry.id   AF-A0A914Q2W0-F1
#
_cell.length_a   1.000
_cell.length_b   1.000
_cell.length_c   1.000
_cell.angle_alpha   90.00
_cell.angle_beta   90.00
_cell.angle_gamma   90.00
#
_symmetry.space_group_name_H-M   'P 1'
#
loop_
_entity.id
_entity.type
_entity.pdbx_description
1 polymer ?
#
loop_
_entity_poly.entity_id
_entity_poly.type
_entity_poly.pdbx_seq_one_letter_code
_entity_poly.pdbx_strand_id
1 'polypeptide(L)'
;MEDSYLDEGFLLEKKPGMYQPQRVENAKISIANIPMETDKVKVFASKVRVDSVAKVAEIEAAEKKKMDDKVNKIIGHDINVFLNRQLIYNYPEQLFADAKIMAIKHADFEGIERLALVLGGEIVSTFDTPEAVKFGKCDLIEKVIFREDELLRFSGVQKAEQSLHDALCVLTTHARDARTVPGAGAPETLMAAVLMEAQKVAGKESIAVWPCSSSTSYNHL
;
A
#
# COMPACT_ATOMS: atom_id res chain seq x y z
N MET A 1 3.15 -28.87 -6.16
CA MET A 1 3.55 -27.65 -6.89
C MET A 1 2.49 -27.19 -7.89
N GLU A 2 1.46 -28.00 -8.19
CA GLU A 2 0.39 -27.65 -9.13
C GLU A 2 -0.75 -26.81 -8.52
N ASP A 3 -0.74 -26.53 -7.21
CA ASP A 3 -1.76 -25.71 -6.54
C ASP A 3 -1.33 -24.24 -6.32
N SER A 4 -0.39 -23.74 -7.13
CA SER A 4 0.02 -22.33 -7.06
C SER A 4 -0.92 -21.50 -7.93
N TYR A 5 -1.64 -20.56 -7.32
CA TYR A 5 -2.55 -19.63 -8.01
C TYR A 5 -1.94 -18.22 -8.01
N LEU A 6 -1.96 -17.57 -9.18
CA LEU A 6 -1.58 -16.17 -9.32
C LEU A 6 -2.86 -15.35 -9.50
N ASP A 7 -3.16 -14.50 -8.53
CA ASP A 7 -4.28 -13.57 -8.62
C ASP A 7 -3.81 -12.27 -9.28
N GLU A 8 -4.62 -11.70 -10.16
CA GLU A 8 -4.32 -10.41 -10.85
C GLU A 8 -4.47 -9.20 -9.90
N GLY A 9 -4.84 -9.44 -8.65
CA GLY A 9 -5.04 -8.46 -7.62
C GLY A 9 -4.00 -8.52 -6.50
N PHE A 10 -4.47 -8.21 -5.29
CA PHE A 10 -3.70 -8.36 -4.06
C PHE A 10 -4.44 -9.27 -3.10
N LEU A 11 -3.73 -10.23 -2.48
CA LEU A 11 -4.26 -11.10 -1.45
C LEU A 11 -3.69 -10.70 -0.10
N LEU A 12 -4.57 -10.52 0.88
CA LEU A 12 -4.19 -10.22 2.26
C LEU A 12 -4.69 -11.32 3.19
N GLU A 13 -3.77 -11.92 3.94
CA GLU A 13 -4.03 -12.91 4.98
C GLU A 13 -4.59 -12.28 6.25
N LYS A 14 -5.78 -11.66 6.15
CA LYS A 14 -6.47 -11.06 7.29
C LYS A 14 -7.97 -11.28 7.21
N LYS A 15 -8.59 -11.29 8.39
CA LYS A 15 -10.04 -11.41 8.56
C LYS A 15 -10.66 -10.01 8.72
N PRO A 16 -11.82 -9.75 8.12
CA PRO A 16 -12.59 -8.56 8.43
C PRO A 16 -13.05 -8.60 9.89
N GLY A 17 -13.37 -7.44 10.46
CA GLY A 17 -13.95 -7.33 11.79
C GLY A 17 -15.32 -8.00 11.90
N MET A 18 -15.79 -8.17 13.14
CA MET A 18 -17.08 -8.79 13.41
C MET A 18 -18.24 -7.94 12.88
N TYR A 19 -19.22 -8.58 12.24
CA TYR A 19 -20.43 -7.95 11.67
C TYR A 19 -20.19 -6.92 10.55
N GLN A 20 -19.02 -6.94 9.92
CA GLN A 20 -18.68 -6.07 8.81
C GLN A 20 -19.04 -6.71 7.46
N PRO A 21 -19.23 -5.91 6.39
CA PRO A 21 -19.47 -6.45 5.06
C PRO A 21 -18.33 -7.37 4.63
N GLN A 22 -18.65 -8.54 4.06
CA GLN A 22 -17.66 -9.49 3.55
C GLN A 22 -17.30 -9.24 2.08
N ARG A 23 -18.12 -8.45 1.39
CA ARG A 23 -17.93 -8.04 0.01
C ARG A 23 -18.23 -6.56 -0.12
N VAL A 24 -17.33 -5.83 -0.78
CA VAL A 24 -17.45 -4.39 -1.04
C VAL A 24 -17.16 -4.15 -2.51
N GLU A 25 -18.09 -3.50 -3.21
CA GLU A 25 -17.93 -3.06 -4.59
C GLU A 25 -17.54 -1.58 -4.63
N ASN A 26 -16.72 -1.18 -5.60
CA ASN A 26 -16.16 0.17 -5.76
C ASN A 26 -15.60 0.70 -4.43
N ALA A 27 -14.69 -0.06 -3.84
CA ALA A 27 -14.12 0.22 -2.55
C ALA A 27 -13.22 1.47 -2.62
N LYS A 28 -13.63 2.51 -1.88
CA LYS A 28 -12.74 3.59 -1.45
C LYS A 28 -12.07 3.16 -0.16
N ILE A 29 -10.74 3.09 -0.20
CA ILE A 29 -9.92 2.48 0.84
C ILE A 29 -9.06 3.55 1.49
N SER A 30 -9.11 3.64 2.82
CA SER A 30 -8.16 4.45 3.58
C SER A 30 -7.14 3.55 4.26
N ILE A 31 -5.87 3.88 4.07
CA ILE A 31 -4.75 3.21 4.70
C ILE A 31 -4.24 4.12 5.80
N ALA A 32 -4.23 3.62 7.04
CA ALA A 32 -3.93 4.42 8.21
C ALA A 32 -2.89 3.77 9.13
N ASN A 33 -2.18 4.62 9.87
CA ASN A 33 -1.31 4.22 10.96
C ASN A 33 -1.67 5.02 12.22
N ILE A 34 -2.89 4.80 12.73
CA ILE A 34 -3.43 5.56 13.86
C ILE A 34 -3.74 4.63 15.03
N PRO A 35 -3.38 5.00 16.27
CA PRO A 35 -3.83 4.28 17.45
C PRO A 35 -5.35 4.40 17.61
N MET A 36 -6.02 3.25 17.55
CA MET A 36 -7.44 3.06 17.87
C MET A 36 -7.59 2.37 19.23
N GLU A 37 -6.73 2.75 20.17
CA GLU A 37 -6.81 2.42 21.59
C GLU A 37 -7.11 3.71 22.37
N THR A 38 -7.60 3.59 23.59
CA THR A 38 -7.58 4.70 24.53
C THR A 38 -6.16 5.24 24.57
N ASP A 39 -6.00 6.54 24.28
CA ASP A 39 -4.70 7.20 24.37
C ASP A 39 -4.22 7.08 25.83
N LYS A 40 -3.45 6.03 26.13
CA LYS A 40 -2.55 6.01 27.27
C LYS A 40 -1.53 7.08 26.97
N VAL A 41 -1.91 8.32 27.27
CA VAL A 41 -1.16 9.49 26.84
C VAL A 41 0.28 9.26 27.29
N LYS A 42 1.21 9.15 26.34
CA LYS A 42 2.65 9.01 26.61
C LYS A 42 3.23 10.31 27.19
N VAL A 43 2.47 11.06 27.98
CA VAL A 43 3.03 12.03 28.91
C VAL A 43 3.53 11.24 30.10
N PHE A 44 4.84 11.04 30.13
CA PHE A 44 5.63 10.60 31.29
C PHE A 44 5.40 11.44 32.58
N ALA A 45 4.44 12.38 32.62
CA ALA A 45 4.23 13.34 33.70
C ALA A 45 2.78 13.52 34.18
N SER A 46 1.75 13.10 33.44
CA SER A 46 0.35 13.41 33.79
C SER A 46 -0.29 12.30 34.63
N LYS A 47 0.12 12.17 35.90
CA LYS A 47 -0.66 11.38 36.87
C LYS A 47 -2.01 12.08 37.07
N VAL A 48 -3.07 11.57 36.47
CA VAL A 48 -4.43 12.03 36.73
C VAL A 48 -4.78 11.61 38.16
N ARG A 49 -4.65 12.54 39.10
CA ARG A 49 -5.12 12.35 40.47
C ARG A 49 -6.61 12.59 40.48
N VAL A 50 -7.37 11.58 40.88
CA VAL A 50 -8.83 11.64 40.89
C VAL A 50 -9.30 11.63 42.35
N ASP A 51 -10.02 12.68 42.76
CA ASP A 51 -10.44 12.86 44.15
C ASP A 51 -11.73 12.08 44.51
N SER A 52 -12.44 11.53 43.52
CA SER A 52 -13.70 10.82 43.73
C SER A 52 -14.01 9.83 42.60
N VAL A 53 -14.82 8.80 42.91
CA VAL A 53 -15.29 7.80 41.93
C VAL A 53 -16.09 8.44 40.80
N ALA A 54 -16.82 9.53 41.06
CA ALA A 54 -17.58 10.26 40.04
C ALA A 54 -16.68 10.83 38.94
N LYS A 55 -15.55 11.44 39.32
CA LYS A 55 -14.57 11.98 38.35
C LYS A 55 -13.92 10.88 37.51
N VAL A 56 -13.77 9.65 38.04
CA VAL A 56 -13.25 8.50 37.27
C VAL A 56 -14.21 8.17 36.12
N ALA A 57 -15.52 8.10 36.39
CA ALA A 57 -16.52 7.84 35.37
C ALA A 57 -16.58 8.94 34.30
N GLU A 58 -16.40 10.21 34.69
CA GLU A 58 -16.31 11.32 33.74
C GLU A 58 -15.09 11.22 32.81
N ILE A 59 -13.94 10.79 33.34
CA ILE A 59 -12.71 10.57 32.55
C ILE A 59 -12.90 9.43 31.55
N GLU A 60 -13.47 8.30 31.98
CA GLU A 60 -13.77 7.16 31.10
C GLU A 60 -14.74 7.56 29.97
N ALA A 61 -15.79 8.32 30.30
CA ALA A 61 -16.74 8.83 29.33
C ALA A 61 -16.08 9.81 28.34
N ALA A 62 -15.19 10.67 28.81
CA ALA A 62 -14.44 11.61 27.97
C ALA A 62 -13.48 10.89 27.01
N GLU A 63 -12.81 9.82 27.45
CA GLU A 63 -11.96 8.99 26.60
C GLU A 63 -12.77 8.25 25.53
N LYS A 64 -13.91 7.68 25.92
CA LYS A 64 -14.83 7.03 24.99
C LYS A 64 -15.32 8.01 23.92
N LYS A 65 -15.71 9.23 24.32
CA LYS A 65 -16.15 10.28 23.40
C LYS A 65 -15.06 10.70 22.43
N LYS A 66 -13.80 10.81 22.87
CA LYS A 66 -12.66 11.09 21.97
C LYS A 66 -12.48 10.02 20.90
N MET A 67 -12.70 8.74 21.23
CA MET A 67 -12.65 7.66 20.25
C MET A 67 -13.81 7.77 19.25
N ASP A 68 -15.01 8.07 19.74
CA ASP A 68 -16.18 8.35 18.90
C ASP A 68 -15.90 9.47 17.91
N ASP A 69 -15.39 10.61 18.39
CA ASP A 69 -15.07 11.77 17.55
C ASP A 69 -14.04 11.41 16.46
N LYS A 70 -13.03 10.57 16.77
CA LYS A 70 -12.06 10.08 15.79
C LYS A 70 -12.71 9.19 14.73
N VAL A 71 -13.58 8.26 15.12
CA VAL A 71 -14.28 7.38 14.18
C VAL A 71 -15.25 8.17 13.31
N ASN A 72 -15.97 9.13 13.89
CA ASN A 72 -16.87 10.02 13.16
C ASN A 72 -16.13 10.88 12.12
N LYS A 73 -14.90 11.33 12.42
CA LYS A 73 -14.04 11.96 11.41
C LYS A 73 -13.74 11.01 10.24
N ILE A 74 -13.42 9.74 10.51
CA ILE A 74 -13.15 8.72 9.48
C ILE A 74 -14.40 8.47 8.63
N ILE A 75 -15.56 8.32 9.26
CA ILE A 75 -16.85 8.14 8.57
C ILE A 75 -17.15 9.35 7.68
N GLY A 76 -16.83 10.57 8.11
CA GLY A 76 -17.02 11.79 7.34
C GLY A 76 -16.24 11.86 6.01
N HIS A 77 -15.22 11.02 5.83
CA HIS A 77 -14.48 10.92 4.56
C HIS A 77 -15.16 10.00 3.52
N ASP A 78 -16.31 9.41 3.85
CA ASP A 78 -17.09 8.52 2.99
C ASP A 78 -16.24 7.36 2.46
N ILE A 79 -15.68 6.57 3.39
CA ILE A 79 -14.77 5.46 3.11
C ILE A 79 -15.51 4.14 3.32
N ASN A 80 -15.31 3.16 2.44
CA ASN A 80 -15.95 1.84 2.56
C ASN A 80 -15.05 0.83 3.28
N VAL A 81 -13.74 0.97 3.15
CA VAL A 81 -12.75 0.09 3.78
C VAL A 81 -11.67 0.88 4.51
N PHE A 82 -11.50 0.58 5.79
CA PHE A 82 -10.50 1.14 6.67
C PHE A 82 -9.42 0.10 6.99
N LEU A 83 -8.21 0.32 6.49
CA LEU A 83 -7.03 -0.49 6.80
C LEU A 83 -6.18 0.24 7.83
N ASN A 84 -5.94 -0.42 8.97
CA ASN A 84 -5.06 0.13 9.99
C ASN A 84 -3.86 -0.79 10.25
N ARG A 85 -2.67 -0.18 10.34
CA ARG A 85 -1.47 -0.84 10.82
C ARG A 85 -1.61 -1.28 12.28
N GLN A 86 -2.22 -0.41 13.07
CA GLN A 86 -2.40 -0.67 14.49
C GLN A 86 -3.65 -1.54 14.74
N LEU A 87 -3.71 -2.10 15.95
CA LEU A 87 -4.87 -2.85 16.41
C LEU A 87 -6.08 -1.92 16.53
N ILE A 88 -7.26 -2.48 16.30
CA ILE A 88 -8.55 -1.83 16.53
C ILE A 88 -9.22 -2.61 17.65
N TYR A 89 -9.58 -1.93 18.74
CA TYR A 89 -10.28 -2.52 19.87
C TYR A 89 -11.78 -2.69 19.58
N ASN A 90 -12.47 -3.47 20.41
CA ASN A 90 -13.88 -3.82 20.22
C ASN A 90 -14.81 -2.60 20.08
N TYR A 91 -14.54 -1.52 20.83
CA TYR A 91 -15.39 -0.33 20.80
C TYR A 91 -15.39 0.39 19.44
N PRO A 92 -14.23 0.84 18.89
CA PRO A 92 -14.20 1.39 17.54
C PRO A 92 -14.56 0.37 16.45
N GLU A 93 -14.29 -0.93 16.65
CA GLU A 93 -14.71 -1.99 15.72
C GLU A 93 -16.23 -2.05 15.57
N GLN A 94 -16.99 -1.90 16.66
CA GLN A 94 -18.45 -1.81 16.66
C GLN A 94 -18.95 -0.57 15.91
N LEU A 95 -18.33 0.60 16.15
CA LEU A 95 -18.71 1.84 15.45
C LEU A 95 -18.52 1.72 13.93
N PHE A 96 -17.46 1.05 13.49
CA PHE A 96 -17.27 0.75 12.06
C PHE A 96 -18.30 -0.24 11.52
N ALA A 97 -18.68 -1.25 12.31
CA ALA A 97 -19.72 -2.20 11.93
C ALA A 97 -21.09 -1.50 11.79
N ASP A 98 -21.45 -0.61 12.71
CA ASP A 98 -22.67 0.19 12.66
C ASP A 98 -22.71 1.11 11.43
N ALA A 99 -21.55 1.69 11.07
CA ALA A 99 -21.37 2.48 9.87
C ALA A 99 -21.26 1.65 8.57
N LYS A 100 -21.28 0.31 8.66
CA LYS A 100 -21.07 -0.63 7.54
C LYS A 100 -19.73 -0.46 6.81
N ILE A 101 -18.69 -0.01 7.52
CA ILE A 101 -17.33 0.13 7.01
C ILE A 101 -16.56 -1.16 7.34
N MET A 102 -15.88 -1.73 6.35
CA MET A 102 -14.98 -2.86 6.59
C MET A 102 -13.69 -2.37 7.25
N ALA A 103 -13.39 -2.84 8.46
CA ALA A 103 -12.17 -2.51 9.17
C ALA A 103 -11.22 -3.70 9.21
N ILE A 104 -10.02 -3.53 8.68
CA ILE A 104 -8.96 -4.53 8.70
C ILE A 104 -7.93 -4.09 9.73
N LYS A 105 -7.75 -4.94 10.76
CA LYS A 105 -6.85 -4.68 11.89
C LYS A 105 -5.52 -5.38 11.71
N HIS A 106 -4.47 -4.76 12.25
CA HIS A 106 -3.13 -5.35 12.34
C HIS A 106 -2.63 -5.88 11.00
N ALA A 107 -2.69 -5.03 9.98
CA ALA A 107 -2.03 -5.33 8.71
C ALA A 107 -0.51 -5.12 8.86
N ASP A 108 0.26 -6.04 8.31
CA ASP A 108 1.72 -6.06 8.41
C ASP A 108 2.33 -4.86 7.70
N PHE A 109 3.51 -4.43 8.16
CA PHE A 109 4.18 -3.24 7.62
C PHE A 109 4.38 -3.32 6.11
N GLU A 110 4.95 -4.43 5.67
CA GLU A 110 5.16 -4.72 4.24
C GLU A 110 3.84 -4.85 3.48
N GLY A 111 2.82 -5.46 4.08
CA GLY A 111 1.49 -5.58 3.47
C GLY A 111 0.85 -4.23 3.21
N ILE A 112 0.95 -3.29 4.16
CA ILE A 112 0.42 -1.93 4.02
C ILE A 112 1.14 -1.11 2.96
N GLU A 113 2.47 -1.17 2.92
CA GLU A 113 3.25 -0.44 1.92
C GLU A 113 2.92 -0.95 0.51
N ARG A 114 2.85 -2.26 0.34
CA ARG A 114 2.45 -2.88 -0.93
C ARG A 114 1.02 -2.51 -1.31
N LEU A 115 0.07 -2.53 -0.37
CA LEU A 115 -1.31 -2.10 -0.61
C LEU A 115 -1.41 -0.63 -1.00
N ALA A 116 -0.65 0.25 -0.34
CA ALA A 116 -0.58 1.67 -0.69
C ALA A 116 -0.06 1.86 -2.11
N LEU A 117 0.98 1.13 -2.49
CA LEU A 117 1.53 1.14 -3.84
C LEU A 117 0.52 0.64 -4.86
N VAL A 118 -0.10 -0.53 -4.63
CA VAL A 118 -1.03 -1.21 -5.54
C VAL A 118 -2.31 -0.38 -5.71
N LEU A 119 -2.94 0.04 -4.62
CA LEU A 119 -4.18 0.83 -4.63
C LEU A 119 -3.97 2.31 -5.00
N GLY A 120 -2.71 2.78 -5.01
CA GLY A 120 -2.37 4.19 -5.25
C GLY A 120 -2.74 5.14 -4.10
N GLY A 121 -2.97 4.61 -2.90
CA GLY A 121 -3.30 5.37 -1.69
C GLY A 121 -2.05 5.81 -0.92
N GLU A 122 -2.21 6.76 -0.02
CA GLU A 122 -1.16 7.20 0.92
C GLU A 122 -1.46 6.71 2.34
N ILE A 123 -0.42 6.47 3.14
CA ILE A 123 -0.56 6.05 4.53
C ILE A 123 -0.84 7.29 5.38
N VAL A 124 -2.04 7.34 5.96
CA VAL A 124 -2.52 8.49 6.74
C VAL A 124 -2.24 8.31 8.22
N SER A 125 -1.66 9.33 8.85
CA SER A 125 -1.45 9.38 10.30
C SER A 125 -2.47 10.26 11.03
N THR A 126 -3.20 11.13 10.32
CA THR A 126 -4.16 12.07 10.92
C THR A 126 -5.29 12.39 9.93
N PHE A 127 -6.53 12.44 10.41
CA PHE A 127 -7.74 12.63 9.59
C PHE A 127 -8.36 14.04 9.69
N ASP A 128 -7.58 15.06 10.07
CA ASP A 128 -8.12 16.41 10.31
C ASP A 128 -8.45 17.20 9.04
N THR A 129 -7.83 16.87 7.90
CA THR A 129 -8.09 17.53 6.61
C THR A 129 -8.44 16.53 5.51
N PRO A 130 -9.63 16.61 4.88
CA PRO A 130 -10.08 15.65 3.87
C PRO A 130 -9.40 15.80 2.51
N GLU A 131 -8.94 17.01 2.16
CA GLU A 131 -8.44 17.30 0.80
C GLU A 131 -6.99 16.85 0.55
N ALA A 132 -6.21 16.65 1.61
CA ALA A 132 -4.79 16.29 1.49
C ALA A 132 -4.55 14.77 1.36
N VAL A 133 -5.58 13.95 1.57
CA VAL A 133 -5.43 12.50 1.69
C VAL A 133 -5.76 11.80 0.36
N LYS A 134 -4.78 11.06 -0.17
CA LYS A 134 -5.00 10.16 -1.30
C LYS A 134 -5.56 8.83 -0.81
N PHE A 135 -6.83 8.59 -1.13
CA PHE A 135 -7.48 7.31 -0.87
C PHE A 135 -7.16 6.29 -1.97
N GLY A 136 -6.97 5.03 -1.57
CA GLY A 136 -6.85 3.91 -2.49
C GLY A 136 -8.20 3.57 -3.12
N LYS A 137 -8.17 3.01 -4.33
CA LYS A 137 -9.36 2.56 -5.05
C LYS A 137 -9.20 1.10 -5.49
N CYS A 138 -10.27 0.34 -5.41
CA CYS A 138 -10.35 -1.04 -5.84
C CYS A 138 -11.79 -1.35 -6.28
N ASP A 139 -11.95 -2.13 -7.35
CA ASP A 139 -13.28 -2.41 -7.90
C ASP A 139 -14.06 -3.41 -7.04
N LEU A 140 -13.39 -4.45 -6.53
CA LEU A 140 -14.02 -5.49 -5.75
C LEU A 140 -13.10 -5.97 -4.63
N ILE A 141 -13.62 -5.96 -3.40
CA ILE A 141 -13.00 -6.63 -2.26
C ILE A 141 -13.93 -7.73 -1.81
N GLU A 142 -13.41 -8.95 -1.73
CA GLU A 142 -14.18 -10.08 -1.24
C GLU A 142 -13.33 -10.98 -0.34
N LYS A 143 -14.01 -11.66 0.59
CA LYS A 143 -13.42 -12.69 1.40
C LYS A 143 -13.41 -14.01 0.62
N VAL A 144 -12.24 -14.57 0.39
CA VAL A 144 -12.03 -15.87 -0.24
C VAL A 144 -11.48 -16.83 0.80
N ILE A 145 -12.10 -18.00 0.92
CA ILE A 145 -11.60 -19.07 1.77
C ILE A 145 -10.77 -19.98 0.88
N PHE A 146 -9.47 -20.06 1.14
CA PHE A 146 -8.57 -20.97 0.44
C PHE A 146 -8.13 -22.07 1.40
N ARG A 147 -8.61 -23.30 1.16
CA ARG A 147 -8.41 -24.45 2.04
C ARG A 147 -8.98 -24.20 3.44
N GLU A 148 -8.13 -23.79 4.38
CA GLU A 148 -8.48 -23.52 5.79
C GLU A 148 -8.22 -22.05 6.18
N ASP A 149 -7.58 -21.27 5.30
CA ASP A 149 -7.22 -19.88 5.55
C ASP A 149 -8.24 -18.93 4.92
N GLU A 150 -8.56 -17.87 5.65
CA GLU A 150 -9.48 -16.82 5.22
C GLU A 150 -8.67 -15.63 4.73
N LEU A 151 -8.75 -15.38 3.42
CA LEU A 151 -8.03 -14.33 2.71
C LEU A 151 -8.99 -13.22 2.27
N LEU A 152 -8.48 -12.00 2.16
CA LEU A 152 -9.15 -10.89 1.49
C LEU A 152 -8.52 -10.70 0.12
N ARG A 153 -9.34 -10.84 -0.92
CA ARG A 153 -8.97 -10.63 -2.31
C ARG A 153 -9.38 -9.23 -2.74
N PHE A 154 -8.41 -8.46 -3.22
CA PHE A 154 -8.60 -7.14 -3.82
C PHE A 154 -8.46 -7.27 -5.33
N SER A 155 -9.56 -7.20 -6.07
CA SER A 155 -9.59 -7.32 -7.54
C SER A 155 -9.85 -5.97 -8.21
N GLY A 156 -9.37 -5.82 -9.46
CA GLY A 156 -9.52 -4.57 -10.22
C GLY A 156 -8.62 -3.47 -9.66
N VAL A 157 -7.31 -3.71 -9.69
CA VAL A 157 -6.32 -2.71 -9.24
C VAL A 157 -5.40 -2.32 -10.39
N GLN A 158 -5.44 -1.04 -10.76
CA GLN A 158 -4.82 -0.50 -11.97
C GLN A 158 -3.29 -0.72 -12.05
N LYS A 159 -2.58 -0.77 -10.92
CA LYS A 159 -1.10 -0.89 -10.92
C LYS A 159 -0.57 -2.31 -10.97
N ALA A 160 -1.31 -3.29 -10.46
CA ALA A 160 -0.89 -4.69 -10.52
C ALA A 160 -0.87 -5.16 -11.99
N GLU A 161 -1.90 -4.77 -12.74
CA GLU A 161 -1.99 -5.00 -14.20
C GLU A 161 -0.82 -4.38 -14.95
N GLN A 162 -0.36 -3.18 -14.56
CA GLN A 162 0.71 -2.49 -15.28
C GLN A 162 2.08 -3.19 -15.13
N SER A 163 2.44 -3.63 -13.93
CA SER A 163 3.69 -4.36 -13.71
C SER A 163 3.69 -5.72 -14.41
N LEU A 164 2.56 -6.43 -14.36
CA LEU A 164 2.36 -7.69 -15.10
C LEU A 164 2.39 -7.46 -16.62
N HIS A 165 1.79 -6.38 -17.10
CA HIS A 165 1.81 -6.00 -18.51
C HIS A 165 3.23 -5.76 -19.00
N ASP A 166 4.04 -5.00 -18.27
CA ASP A 166 5.43 -4.73 -18.64
C ASP A 166 6.25 -6.03 -18.73
N ALA A 167 6.09 -6.93 -17.75
CA ALA A 167 6.77 -8.24 -17.76
C ALA A 167 6.29 -9.14 -18.92
N LEU A 168 4.97 -9.21 -19.16
CA LEU A 168 4.39 -9.97 -20.27
C LEU A 168 4.78 -9.40 -21.63
N CYS A 169 4.89 -8.07 -21.76
CA CYS A 169 5.40 -7.43 -22.96
C CYS A 169 6.84 -7.86 -23.26
N VAL A 170 7.70 -7.91 -22.25
CA VAL A 170 9.07 -8.42 -22.43
C VAL A 170 9.06 -9.90 -22.84
N LEU A 171 8.29 -10.74 -22.16
CA LEU A 171 8.21 -12.17 -22.48
C LEU A 171 7.65 -12.45 -23.89
N THR A 172 6.63 -11.70 -24.32
CA THR A 172 6.07 -11.82 -25.67
C THR A 172 7.05 -11.35 -26.75
N THR A 173 7.88 -10.33 -26.46
CA THR A 173 8.99 -9.98 -27.36
C THR A 173 10.04 -11.09 -27.43
N HIS A 174 10.35 -11.75 -26.31
CA HIS A 174 11.25 -12.92 -26.30
C HIS A 174 10.69 -14.14 -27.03
N ALA A 175 9.37 -14.34 -27.00
CA ALA A 175 8.72 -15.40 -27.78
C ALA A 175 8.84 -15.16 -29.30
N ARG A 176 8.91 -13.89 -29.74
CA ARG A 176 9.13 -13.53 -31.15
C ARG A 176 10.62 -13.58 -31.52
N ASP A 177 11.47 -13.05 -30.65
CA ASP A 177 12.92 -12.96 -30.81
C ASP A 177 13.64 -13.55 -29.59
N ALA A 178 14.19 -14.75 -29.74
CA ALA A 178 14.88 -15.48 -28.67
C ALA A 178 16.32 -14.96 -28.37
N ARG A 179 16.63 -13.71 -28.75
CA ARG A 179 17.94 -13.10 -28.48
C ARG A 179 17.97 -12.53 -27.06
N THR A 180 18.97 -12.93 -26.29
CA THR A 180 19.18 -12.43 -24.92
C THR A 180 20.51 -11.69 -24.84
N VAL A 181 20.54 -10.64 -24.03
CA VAL A 181 21.77 -9.94 -23.64
C VAL A 181 21.93 -10.06 -22.13
N PRO A 182 23.16 -10.19 -21.61
CA PRO A 182 23.39 -10.13 -20.17
C PRO A 182 22.88 -8.78 -19.64
N GLY A 183 22.33 -8.74 -18.43
CA GLY A 183 21.86 -7.50 -17.80
C GLY A 183 22.97 -6.75 -17.06
N ALA A 184 22.57 -5.90 -16.10
CA ALA A 184 23.46 -5.23 -15.14
C ALA A 184 24.57 -4.37 -15.75
N GLY A 185 24.29 -3.63 -16.83
CA GLY A 185 25.25 -2.70 -17.43
C GLY A 185 26.29 -3.37 -18.35
N ALA A 186 26.26 -4.70 -18.51
CA ALA A 186 27.20 -5.43 -19.37
C ALA A 186 27.10 -5.05 -20.87
N PRO A 187 25.91 -4.99 -21.50
CA PRO A 187 25.80 -4.63 -22.90
C PRO A 187 26.14 -3.16 -23.11
N GLU A 188 25.80 -2.28 -22.17
CA GLU A 188 26.16 -0.86 -22.15
C GLU A 188 27.69 -0.69 -22.15
N THR A 189 28.39 -1.44 -21.31
CA THR A 189 29.87 -1.41 -21.23
C THR A 189 30.51 -1.94 -22.51
N LEU A 190 29.97 -3.02 -23.07
CA LEU A 190 30.47 -3.60 -24.32
C LEU A 190 30.24 -2.64 -25.50
N MET A 191 29.07 -2.01 -25.59
CA MET A 191 28.77 -0.99 -26.60
C MET A 191 29.69 0.23 -26.44
N ALA A 192 29.94 0.68 -25.21
CA ALA A 192 30.87 1.79 -24.95
C ALA A 192 32.30 1.45 -25.42
N ALA A 193 32.78 0.23 -25.19
CA ALA A 193 34.09 -0.22 -25.68
C ALA A 193 34.16 -0.24 -27.21
N VAL A 194 33.11 -0.71 -27.89
CA VAL A 194 33.03 -0.69 -29.37
C VAL A 194 32.96 0.75 -29.91
N LEU A 195 32.21 1.63 -29.25
CA LEU A 195 32.12 3.05 -29.62
C LEU A 195 33.47 3.78 -29.42
N MET A 196 34.26 3.40 -28.41
CA MET A 196 35.63 3.90 -28.23
C MET A 196 36.55 3.48 -29.37
N GLU A 197 36.40 2.27 -29.91
CA GLU A 197 37.15 1.86 -31.10
C GLU A 197 36.69 2.60 -32.36
N ALA A 198 35.40 2.91 -32.47
CA ALA A 198 34.84 3.72 -33.55
C ALA A 198 35.25 5.21 -33.50
N GLN A 199 35.78 5.72 -32.39
CA GLN A 199 36.37 7.07 -32.33
C GLN A 199 37.63 7.22 -33.19
N LYS A 200 38.20 6.10 -33.68
CA LYS A 200 39.35 6.12 -34.61
C LYS A 200 38.99 6.62 -36.02
N VAL A 201 37.71 6.79 -36.34
CA VAL A 201 37.27 7.30 -37.65
C VAL A 201 37.54 8.82 -37.72
N ALA A 202 38.19 9.28 -38.79
CA ALA A 202 38.60 10.67 -38.93
C ALA A 202 37.44 11.59 -39.37
N GLY A 203 37.18 12.68 -38.64
CA GLY A 203 36.21 13.70 -39.04
C GLY A 203 35.55 14.45 -37.88
N LYS A 204 34.53 15.26 -38.19
CA LYS A 204 33.65 15.90 -37.18
C LYS A 204 32.66 14.93 -36.54
N GLU A 205 32.47 13.75 -37.14
CA GLU A 205 31.57 12.71 -36.66
C GLU A 205 32.09 12.01 -35.39
N SER A 206 33.42 11.92 -35.20
CA SER A 206 34.01 11.36 -33.98
C SER A 206 33.70 12.16 -32.72
N ILE A 207 33.47 13.48 -32.87
CA ILE A 207 33.08 14.39 -31.79
C ILE A 207 31.65 14.09 -31.31
N ALA A 208 30.78 13.59 -32.19
CA ALA A 208 29.41 13.18 -31.81
C ALA A 208 29.38 11.79 -31.16
N VAL A 209 30.34 10.92 -31.47
CA VAL A 209 30.48 9.57 -30.88
C VAL A 209 30.99 9.63 -29.43
N TRP A 210 31.80 10.63 -29.10
CA TRP A 210 32.39 10.78 -27.76
C TRP A 210 31.37 10.99 -26.61
N PRO A 211 30.37 11.90 -26.73
CA PRO A 211 29.29 12.03 -25.75
C PRO A 211 28.47 10.75 -25.56
N CYS A 212 28.25 9.99 -26.64
CA CYS A 212 27.46 8.76 -26.61
C CYS A 212 28.17 7.63 -25.85
N SER A 213 29.50 7.53 -25.99
CA SER A 213 30.30 6.58 -25.20
C SER A 213 30.32 6.93 -23.71
N SER A 214 30.41 8.21 -23.36
CA SER A 214 30.50 8.67 -21.97
C SER A 214 29.16 8.60 -21.23
N SER A 215 28.05 8.95 -21.88
CA SER A 215 26.71 8.82 -21.28
C SER A 215 26.36 7.37 -20.91
N THR A 216 26.83 6.42 -21.71
CA THR A 216 26.56 4.99 -21.53
C THR A 216 27.36 4.40 -20.36
N SER A 217 28.54 4.96 -20.04
CA SER A 217 29.36 4.53 -18.90
C SER A 217 28.99 5.20 -17.58
N TYR A 218 28.48 6.43 -17.59
CA TYR A 218 28.22 7.22 -16.37
C TYR A 218 26.86 6.97 -15.70
N ASN A 219 25.91 6.29 -16.36
CA ASN A 219 24.58 6.01 -15.80
C ASN A 219 24.54 4.82 -14.82
N HIS A 220 25.69 4.25 -14.46
CA HIS A 220 25.80 3.05 -13.60
C HIS A 220 26.58 3.29 -12.29
N LEU A 221 26.80 4.55 -11.89
CA LEU A 221 27.29 4.97 -10.56
C LEU A 221 26.18 5.75 -9.83
#